data_AF-A0A7K6ERB8-F1
#
_entry.id   AF-A0A7K6ERB8-F1
#
_cell.length_a   1.000
_cell.length_b   1.000
_cell.length_c   1.000
_cell.angle_alpha   90.00
_cell.angle_beta   90.00
_cell.angle_gamma   90.00
#
_symmetry.space_group_name_H-M   'P 1'
#
loop_
_entity.id
_entity.type
_entity.pdbx_description
1 polymer ?
#
loop_
_entity_poly.entity_id
_entity_poly.type
_entity_poly.pdbx_seq_one_letter_code
_entity_poly.pdbx_strand_id
1 'polypeptide(L)'
;ELLLRALNAARPPAELGALLCNLSQAPEGRRALLDRSRPAVPRLLALLRRADSAELRRGVVGALRNCCFEHEHHEWLLGEEVDVLPFLLLPLAGPEELPEEEMEQLPLDLQYLPPEHRREEQPEIRKMLLETLLLVLIGDEPQAGMENLLEVTVPEDLEQRLQDMDREEQREWRKEQEEEQ
;
A
#
# COMPACT_ATOMS: atom_id res chain seq x y z
N GLU A 1 2.01 22.98 -15.92
CA GLU A 1 3.44 23.36 -16.01
C GLU A 1 4.00 23.93 -14.71
N LEU A 2 3.39 24.98 -14.13
CA LEU A 2 3.84 25.58 -12.86
C LEU A 2 3.89 24.60 -11.68
N LEU A 3 2.88 23.72 -11.55
CA LEU A 3 2.85 22.70 -10.49
C LEU A 3 4.04 21.73 -10.57
N LEU A 4 4.38 21.27 -11.79
CA LEU A 4 5.52 20.38 -12.00
C LEU A 4 6.85 21.10 -11.73
N ARG A 5 6.95 22.39 -12.07
CA ARG A 5 8.12 23.20 -11.73
C ARG A 5 8.27 23.35 -10.21
N ALA A 6 7.17 23.60 -9.49
CA ALA A 6 7.19 23.67 -8.02
C ALA A 6 7.55 22.32 -7.39
N LEU A 7 7.00 21.23 -7.92
CA LEU A 7 7.32 19.86 -7.49
C LEU A 7 8.80 19.53 -7.72
N ASN A 8 9.39 20.00 -8.83
CA ASN A 8 10.80 19.81 -9.16
C ASN A 8 11.76 20.79 -8.46
N ALA A 9 11.26 21.71 -7.64
CA ALA A 9 12.13 22.59 -6.85
C ALA A 9 12.97 21.77 -5.85
N ALA A 10 14.19 22.23 -5.57
CA ALA A 10 15.08 21.59 -4.59
C ALA A 10 14.49 21.57 -3.17
N ARG A 11 13.70 22.60 -2.84
CA ARG A 11 12.93 22.73 -1.61
C ARG A 11 11.51 23.20 -1.94
N PRO A 12 10.59 22.28 -2.25
CA PRO A 12 9.20 22.65 -2.46
C PRO A 12 8.58 23.19 -1.16
N PRO A 13 7.64 24.14 -1.26
CA PRO A 13 6.92 24.65 -0.10
C PRO A 13 6.02 23.55 0.51
N ALA A 14 5.79 23.59 1.83
CA ALA A 14 4.99 22.59 2.53
C ALA A 14 3.55 22.51 1.99
N GLU A 15 2.99 23.66 1.62
CA GLU A 15 1.65 23.83 1.06
C GLU A 15 1.47 23.07 -0.26
N LEU A 16 2.56 22.77 -0.96
CA LEU A 16 2.51 21.94 -2.17
C LEU A 16 1.91 20.56 -1.86
N GLY A 17 2.22 19.98 -0.70
CA GLY A 17 1.66 18.69 -0.29
C GLY A 17 0.14 18.75 -0.18
N ALA A 18 -0.39 19.77 0.51
CA ALA A 18 -1.83 19.94 0.65
C ALA A 18 -2.52 20.19 -0.70
N LEU A 19 -1.90 20.99 -1.58
CA LEU A 19 -2.40 21.24 -2.93
C LEU A 19 -2.48 19.95 -3.75
N LEU A 20 -1.43 19.12 -3.73
CA LEU A 20 -1.38 17.85 -4.45
C LEU A 20 -2.42 16.86 -3.92
N CYS A 21 -2.55 16.77 -2.59
CA CYS A 21 -3.56 15.93 -1.94
C CYS A 21 -4.97 16.32 -2.39
N ASN A 22 -5.31 17.61 -2.37
CA ASN A 22 -6.63 18.08 -2.82
C ASN A 22 -6.83 17.86 -4.33
N LEU A 23 -5.82 18.14 -5.16
CA LEU A 23 -5.91 17.93 -6.60
C LEU A 23 -6.20 16.47 -6.94
N SER A 24 -5.51 15.53 -6.29
CA SER A 24 -5.66 14.09 -6.51
C SER A 24 -7.00 13.50 -6.05
N GLN A 25 -7.86 14.28 -5.38
CA GLN A 25 -9.23 13.82 -5.10
C GLN A 25 -10.07 13.74 -6.38
N ALA A 26 -9.76 14.58 -7.38
CA ALA A 26 -10.41 14.53 -8.69
C ALA A 26 -9.73 13.49 -9.61
N PRO A 27 -10.50 12.73 -10.42
CA PRO A 27 -9.94 11.77 -11.39
C PRO A 27 -8.92 12.39 -12.36
N GLU A 28 -9.15 13.62 -12.82
CA GLU A 28 -8.24 14.34 -13.71
C GLU A 28 -6.93 14.67 -13.01
N GLY A 29 -6.99 14.96 -11.70
CA GLY A 29 -5.82 15.19 -10.88
C GLY A 29 -4.97 13.94 -10.73
N ARG A 30 -5.60 12.78 -10.46
CA ARG A 30 -4.91 11.49 -10.42
C ARG A 30 -4.28 11.13 -11.76
N ARG A 31 -5.04 11.25 -12.85
CA ARG A 31 -4.52 11.02 -14.21
C ARG A 31 -3.31 11.90 -14.53
N ALA A 32 -3.32 13.16 -14.11
CA ALA A 32 -2.19 14.06 -14.31
C ALA A 32 -0.95 13.69 -13.48
N LEU A 33 -1.13 13.08 -12.31
CA LEU A 33 -0.03 12.60 -11.46
C LEU A 33 0.49 11.22 -11.91
N LEU A 34 -0.39 10.38 -12.45
CA LEU A 34 -0.09 9.02 -12.96
C LEU A 34 0.33 8.99 -14.44
N ASP A 35 0.48 10.16 -15.08
CA ASP A 35 0.98 10.30 -16.44
C ASP A 35 2.44 9.85 -16.52
N ARG A 36 2.68 8.66 -17.08
CA ARG A 36 4.01 8.02 -17.22
C ARG A 36 4.99 8.85 -18.06
N SER A 37 4.52 9.78 -18.88
CA SER A 37 5.40 10.71 -19.62
C SER A 37 6.03 11.78 -18.73
N ARG A 38 5.62 11.86 -17.46
CA ARG A 38 6.03 12.88 -16.49
C ARG A 38 6.63 12.26 -15.24
N PRO A 39 7.64 12.88 -14.63
CA PRO A 39 8.31 12.34 -13.45
C PRO A 39 7.53 12.63 -12.15
N ALA A 40 6.20 12.71 -12.19
CA ALA A 40 5.41 13.11 -11.02
C ALA A 40 5.49 12.08 -9.89
N VAL A 41 5.19 10.80 -10.17
CA VAL A 41 5.28 9.72 -9.16
C VAL A 41 6.69 9.60 -8.57
N PRO A 42 7.78 9.43 -9.35
CA PRO A 42 9.14 9.37 -8.79
C PRO A 42 9.48 10.58 -7.91
N ARG A 43 9.01 11.77 -8.30
CA ARG A 43 9.26 12.99 -7.54
C ARG A 43 8.46 13.05 -6.24
N LEU A 44 7.22 12.54 -6.21
CA LEU A 44 6.44 12.35 -4.99
C LEU A 44 7.13 11.36 -4.04
N LEU A 45 7.60 10.22 -4.54
CA LEU A 45 8.31 9.22 -3.74
C LEU A 45 9.60 9.77 -3.12
N ALA A 46 10.35 10.59 -3.87
CA ALA A 46 11.50 11.30 -3.33
C ALA A 46 11.15 12.30 -2.21
N LEU A 47 9.93 12.84 -2.19
CA LEU A 47 9.49 13.73 -1.10
C LEU A 47 9.13 12.99 0.19
N LEU A 48 8.75 11.71 0.11
CA LEU A 48 8.48 10.89 1.31
C LEU A 48 9.73 10.74 2.19
N ARG A 49 10.91 10.65 1.58
CA ARG A 49 12.20 10.47 2.29
C ARG A 49 12.73 11.76 2.95
N ARG A 50 12.02 12.88 2.84
CA ARG A 50 12.49 14.16 3.37
C ARG A 50 12.13 14.35 4.84
N ALA A 51 13.15 14.51 5.69
CA ALA A 51 12.94 14.75 7.12
C ALA A 51 12.34 16.15 7.43
N ASP A 52 12.51 17.14 6.56
CA ASP A 52 12.35 18.56 6.90
C ASP A 52 10.92 19.10 6.94
N SER A 53 9.91 18.35 6.45
CA SER A 53 8.52 18.81 6.49
C SER A 53 7.52 17.67 6.60
N ALA A 54 6.98 17.47 7.81
CA ALA A 54 5.88 16.55 8.06
C ALA A 54 4.62 16.94 7.27
N GLU A 55 4.35 18.23 7.10
CA GLU A 55 3.21 18.73 6.34
C GLU A 55 3.29 18.37 4.86
N LEU A 56 4.47 18.52 4.25
CA LEU A 56 4.71 18.11 2.87
C LEU A 56 4.55 16.60 2.72
N ARG A 57 5.19 15.81 3.60
CA ARG A 57 5.07 14.35 3.59
C ARG A 57 3.62 13.91 3.72
N ARG A 58 2.88 14.47 4.68
CA ARG A 58 1.44 14.19 4.88
C ARG A 58 0.64 14.40 3.59
N GLY A 59 0.85 15.53 2.92
CA GLY A 59 0.17 15.84 1.67
C GLY A 59 0.58 14.92 0.51
N VAL A 60 1.86 14.56 0.43
CA VAL A 60 2.38 13.62 -0.57
C VAL A 60 1.82 12.21 -0.38
N VAL A 61 1.81 11.68 0.85
CA VAL A 61 1.18 10.38 1.15
C VAL A 61 -0.30 10.43 0.81
N GLY A 62 -1.01 11.50 1.18
CA GLY A 62 -2.41 11.68 0.80
C GLY A 62 -2.64 11.68 -0.72
N ALA A 63 -1.76 12.32 -1.48
CA ALA A 63 -1.82 12.31 -2.94
C ALA A 63 -1.57 10.92 -3.54
N LEU A 64 -0.57 10.18 -3.04
CA LEU A 64 -0.27 8.82 -3.48
C LEU A 64 -1.40 7.85 -3.13
N ARG A 65 -1.93 7.93 -1.90
CA ARG A 65 -3.11 7.17 -1.46
C ARG A 65 -4.29 7.37 -2.40
N ASN A 66 -4.58 8.63 -2.76
CA ASN A 66 -5.65 8.93 -3.69
C ASN A 66 -5.36 8.35 -5.09
N CYS A 67 -4.12 8.41 -5.57
CA CYS A 67 -3.74 7.79 -6.84
C CYS A 67 -3.93 6.27 -6.85
N CYS A 68 -3.84 5.60 -5.70
CA CYS A 68 -4.07 4.16 -5.59
C CYS A 68 -5.54 3.75 -5.79
N PHE A 69 -6.49 4.67 -5.95
CA PHE A 69 -7.84 4.32 -6.43
C PHE A 69 -7.89 3.98 -7.94
N GLU A 70 -6.84 4.29 -8.71
CA GLU A 70 -6.74 3.92 -10.12
C GLU A 70 -6.07 2.55 -10.27
N HIS A 71 -6.85 1.47 -10.10
CA HIS A 71 -6.37 0.09 -10.11
C HIS A 71 -5.60 -0.28 -11.39
N GLU A 72 -5.95 0.31 -12.54
CA GLU A 72 -5.25 0.09 -13.83
C GLU A 72 -3.76 0.47 -13.80
N HIS A 73 -3.33 1.25 -12.80
CA HIS A 73 -1.95 1.66 -12.63
C HIS A 73 -1.17 0.82 -11.61
N HIS A 74 -1.80 -0.08 -10.86
CA HIS A 74 -1.14 -0.83 -9.78
C HIS A 74 0.00 -1.70 -10.28
N GLU A 75 -0.17 -2.40 -11.40
CA GLU A 75 0.90 -3.20 -12.03
C GLU A 75 2.14 -2.35 -12.32
N TRP A 76 1.94 -1.11 -12.79
CA TRP A 76 3.04 -0.19 -13.06
C TRP A 76 3.66 0.39 -11.78
N LEU A 77 2.83 0.73 -10.78
CA LEU A 77 3.31 1.25 -9.49
C LEU A 77 4.13 0.21 -8.71
N LEU A 78 3.75 -1.07 -8.80
CA LEU A 78 4.43 -2.20 -8.17
C LEU A 78 5.58 -2.76 -9.01
N GLY A 79 5.62 -2.47 -10.32
CA GLY A 79 6.66 -2.94 -11.22
C GLY A 79 8.01 -2.23 -11.03
N GLU A 80 9.05 -2.80 -11.62
CA GLU A 80 10.46 -2.36 -11.48
C GLU A 80 10.73 -0.89 -11.85
N GLU A 81 9.86 -0.28 -12.67
CA GLU A 81 10.02 1.12 -13.09
C GLU A 81 9.79 2.11 -11.93
N VAL A 82 8.82 1.80 -11.06
CA VAL A 82 8.43 2.67 -9.94
C VAL A 82 8.86 2.07 -8.61
N ASP A 83 8.65 0.76 -8.45
CA ASP A 83 8.86 -0.02 -7.22
C ASP A 83 8.44 0.78 -5.98
N VAL A 84 7.14 1.01 -5.84
CA VAL A 84 6.60 1.92 -4.80
C VAL A 84 6.79 1.38 -3.39
N LEU A 85 6.95 0.06 -3.22
CA LEU A 85 6.89 -0.60 -1.92
C LEU A 85 8.01 -0.16 -0.96
N PRO A 86 9.30 -0.14 -1.33
CA PRO A 86 10.34 0.37 -0.44
C PRO A 86 10.09 1.80 0.03
N PHE A 87 9.52 2.67 -0.81
CA PHE A 87 9.24 4.06 -0.43
C PHE A 87 8.11 4.20 0.58
N LEU A 88 7.11 3.31 0.53
CA LEU A 88 6.00 3.29 1.48
C LEU A 88 6.36 2.57 2.79
N LEU A 89 7.20 1.53 2.71
CA LEU A 89 7.62 0.71 3.85
C LEU A 89 8.75 1.35 4.65
N LEU A 90 9.69 2.06 4.01
CA LEU A 90 10.85 2.64 4.69
C LEU A 90 10.48 3.60 5.84
N PRO A 91 9.47 4.49 5.71
CA PRO A 91 9.01 5.32 6.83
C PRO A 91 8.28 4.53 7.93
N LEU A 92 7.86 3.29 7.68
CA LEU A 92 7.25 2.40 8.67
C LEU A 92 8.27 1.50 9.36
N ALA A 93 9.47 1.35 8.78
CA ALA A 93 10.57 0.58 9.31
C ALA A 93 11.36 1.36 10.37
N GLY A 94 11.89 0.64 11.36
CA GLY A 94 12.74 1.18 12.41
C GLY A 94 14.10 0.47 12.46
N PRO A 95 14.96 0.83 13.42
CA PRO A 95 16.33 0.31 13.52
C PRO A 95 16.40 -1.06 14.23
N GLU A 96 15.28 -1.76 14.38
CA GLU A 96 15.26 -3.05 15.07
C GLU A 96 16.03 -4.11 14.31
N GLU A 97 16.80 -4.92 15.04
CA GLU A 97 17.46 -6.09 14.49
C GLU A 97 16.43 -7.21 14.28
N LEU A 98 16.33 -7.68 13.03
CA LEU A 98 15.54 -8.85 12.67
C LEU A 98 16.46 -10.06 12.52
N PRO A 99 15.95 -11.29 12.70
CA PRO A 99 16.68 -12.51 12.36
C PRO A 99 17.21 -12.47 10.92
N GLU A 100 18.38 -13.04 10.67
CA GLU A 100 19.03 -13.01 9.34
C GLU A 100 18.13 -13.57 8.24
N GLU A 101 17.43 -14.68 8.52
CA GLU A 101 16.46 -15.30 7.61
C GLU A 101 15.29 -14.38 7.24
N GLU A 102 14.86 -13.49 8.15
CA GLU A 102 13.82 -12.49 7.87
C GLU A 102 14.40 -11.29 7.11
N MET A 103 15.64 -10.90 7.43
CA MET A 103 16.33 -9.79 6.77
C MET A 103 16.58 -10.08 5.29
N GLU A 104 16.98 -11.31 4.95
CA GLU A 104 17.21 -11.74 3.56
C GLU A 104 15.94 -11.66 2.69
N GLN A 105 14.75 -11.73 3.29
CA GLN A 105 13.47 -11.65 2.58
C GLN A 105 13.02 -10.20 2.32
N LEU A 106 13.61 -9.21 2.99
CA LEU A 106 13.25 -7.81 2.80
C LEU A 106 13.86 -7.25 1.50
N PRO A 107 13.20 -6.27 0.86
CA PRO A 107 13.82 -5.43 -0.16
C PRO A 107 15.15 -4.84 0.32
N LEU A 108 16.14 -4.72 -0.57
CA LEU A 108 17.49 -4.24 -0.25
C LEU A 108 17.50 -2.90 0.49
N ASP A 109 16.60 -1.99 0.11
CA ASP A 109 16.42 -0.66 0.73
C ASP A 109 15.97 -0.71 2.21
N LEU A 110 15.44 -1.85 2.68
CA LEU A 110 14.96 -2.06 4.05
C LEU A 110 15.92 -2.90 4.89
N GLN A 111 16.96 -3.48 4.29
CA GLN A 111 17.92 -4.30 5.00
C GLN A 111 18.94 -3.42 5.74
N TYR A 112 19.30 -3.82 6.96
CA TYR A 112 20.38 -3.22 7.76
C TYR A 112 20.30 -1.68 7.83
N LEU A 113 19.13 -1.17 8.24
CA LEU A 113 18.90 0.27 8.36
C LEU A 113 19.88 0.92 9.35
N PRO A 114 20.33 2.17 9.09
CA PRO A 114 21.20 2.89 10.00
C PRO A 114 20.60 3.02 11.40
N PRO A 115 21.41 3.03 12.48
CA PRO A 115 20.93 3.17 13.84
C PRO A 115 20.26 4.53 14.11
N GLU A 116 20.46 5.53 13.26
CA GLU A 116 19.76 6.82 13.27
C GLU A 116 18.42 6.79 12.54
N HIS A 117 18.14 5.75 11.73
CA HIS A 117 16.87 5.62 11.03
C HIS A 117 15.74 5.46 12.05
N ARG A 118 14.67 6.22 11.85
CA ARG A 118 13.50 6.22 12.71
C ARG A 118 12.27 6.09 11.83
N ARG A 119 11.27 5.39 12.36
CA ARG A 119 9.92 5.43 11.82
C ARG A 119 9.45 6.88 11.72
N GLU A 120 8.57 7.14 10.76
CA GLU A 120 7.80 8.37 10.68
C GLU A 120 7.19 8.66 12.05
N GLU A 121 7.49 9.83 12.60
CA GLU A 121 7.09 10.22 13.96
C GLU A 121 5.58 10.42 14.05
N GLN A 122 4.98 10.94 12.98
CA GLN A 122 3.57 11.31 12.95
C GLN A 122 2.65 10.09 12.77
N PRO A 123 1.81 9.73 13.77
CA PRO A 123 0.93 8.55 13.70
C PRO A 123 -0.06 8.62 12.53
N GLU A 124 -0.57 9.79 12.19
CA GLU A 124 -1.49 9.98 11.09
C GLU A 124 -0.84 9.67 9.74
N ILE A 125 0.44 10.02 9.56
CA ILE A 125 1.19 9.70 8.33
C ILE A 125 1.42 8.19 8.24
N ARG A 126 1.80 7.54 9.35
CA ARG A 126 1.91 6.07 9.41
C ARG A 126 0.61 5.38 9.02
N LYS A 127 -0.53 5.86 9.54
CA LYS A 127 -1.86 5.35 9.18
C LYS A 127 -2.12 5.49 7.68
N MET A 128 -1.85 6.65 7.09
CA MET A 128 -2.07 6.86 5.65
C MET A 128 -1.14 6.01 4.78
N LEU A 129 0.10 5.76 5.20
CA LEU A 129 1.01 4.83 4.51
C LEU A 129 0.46 3.41 4.51
N LEU A 130 -0.05 2.93 5.65
CA LEU A 130 -0.70 1.61 5.76
C LEU A 130 -1.96 1.52 4.87
N GLU A 131 -2.78 2.56 4.85
CA GLU A 131 -3.94 2.61 3.94
C GLU A 131 -3.52 2.60 2.47
N THR A 132 -2.41 3.28 2.12
CA THR A 132 -1.86 3.28 0.76
C THR A 132 -1.36 1.89 0.38
N LEU A 133 -0.63 1.22 1.28
CA LEU A 133 -0.18 -0.17 1.10
C LEU A 133 -1.38 -1.11 0.91
N LEU A 134 -2.42 -0.96 1.72
CA LEU A 134 -3.65 -1.75 1.61
C LEU A 134 -4.28 -1.60 0.21
N LEU A 135 -4.42 -0.36 -0.26
CA LEU A 135 -5.02 -0.07 -1.56
C LEU A 135 -4.22 -0.61 -2.73
N VAL A 136 -2.88 -0.50 -2.70
CA VAL A 136 -2.04 -0.94 -3.83
C VAL A 136 -1.77 -2.45 -3.83
N LEU A 137 -1.81 -3.11 -2.67
CA LEU A 137 -1.54 -4.54 -2.55
C LEU A 137 -2.79 -5.42 -2.61
N ILE A 138 -3.94 -4.93 -2.13
CA ILE A 138 -5.22 -5.64 -2.24
C ILE A 138 -5.86 -5.20 -3.56
N GLY A 139 -5.31 -5.75 -4.65
CA GLY A 139 -5.43 -5.22 -6.00
C GLY A 139 -6.48 -5.85 -6.91
N ASP A 140 -7.50 -6.53 -6.38
CA ASP A 140 -8.62 -6.99 -7.20
C ASP A 140 -9.93 -6.35 -6.71
N GLU A 141 -10.46 -5.42 -7.50
CA GLU A 141 -11.90 -5.15 -7.49
C GLU A 141 -12.61 -6.47 -7.82
N PRO A 142 -13.61 -6.88 -7.03
CA PRO A 142 -14.39 -8.06 -7.36
C PRO A 142 -14.95 -7.91 -8.77
N GLN A 143 -14.83 -8.96 -9.58
CA GLN A 143 -15.41 -9.00 -10.92
C GLN A 143 -16.90 -8.66 -10.82
N ALA A 144 -17.48 -8.02 -11.83
CA ALA A 144 -18.91 -7.69 -11.83
C ALA A 144 -19.75 -8.94 -11.52
N GLY A 145 -20.52 -8.90 -10.41
CA GLY A 145 -21.25 -10.06 -9.87
C GLY A 145 -20.58 -10.77 -8.68
N MET A 146 -19.37 -10.38 -8.29
CA MET A 146 -18.68 -10.79 -7.06
C MET A 146 -18.78 -9.76 -5.93
N GLU A 147 -19.55 -8.70 -6.15
CA GLU A 147 -19.75 -7.59 -5.21
C GLU A 147 -20.53 -8.01 -3.96
N ASN A 148 -21.47 -8.95 -4.11
CA ASN A 148 -22.29 -9.47 -3.02
C ASN A 148 -22.04 -10.98 -2.86
N LEU A 149 -21.29 -11.36 -1.82
CA LEU A 149 -20.97 -12.77 -1.52
C LEU A 149 -22.21 -13.67 -1.36
N LEU A 150 -23.39 -13.11 -1.05
CA LEU A 150 -24.65 -13.86 -0.97
C LEU A 150 -25.24 -14.20 -2.35
N GLU A 151 -24.83 -13.48 -3.39
CA GLU A 151 -25.30 -13.64 -4.78
C GLU A 151 -24.26 -14.35 -5.66
N VAL A 152 -23.04 -14.54 -5.15
CA VAL A 152 -21.97 -15.24 -5.87
C VAL A 152 -22.36 -16.68 -6.14
N THR A 153 -22.25 -17.10 -7.40
CA THR A 153 -22.39 -18.50 -7.77
C THR A 153 -21.13 -19.26 -7.38
N VAL A 154 -21.26 -20.17 -6.42
CA VAL A 154 -20.15 -21.02 -5.95
C VAL A 154 -19.93 -22.16 -6.97
N PRO A 155 -18.70 -22.35 -7.47
CA PRO A 155 -18.38 -23.50 -8.32
C PRO A 155 -18.62 -24.85 -7.59
N GLU A 156 -19.13 -25.85 -8.32
CA GLU A 156 -19.49 -27.16 -7.73
C GLU A 156 -18.30 -27.86 -7.04
N ASP A 157 -17.09 -27.71 -7.59
CA ASP A 157 -15.87 -28.28 -7.02
C ASP A 157 -15.48 -27.62 -5.69
N LEU A 158 -15.70 -26.31 -5.57
CA LEU A 158 -15.47 -25.56 -4.35
C LEU A 158 -16.52 -25.90 -3.29
N GLU A 159 -17.79 -25.98 -3.68
CA GLU A 159 -18.86 -26.39 -2.79
C GLU A 159 -18.61 -27.80 -2.21
N GLN A 160 -18.21 -28.74 -3.06
CA GLN A 160 -17.89 -30.10 -2.63
C GLN A 160 -16.73 -30.12 -1.61
N ARG A 161 -15.67 -29.34 -1.86
CA ARG A 161 -14.54 -29.23 -0.92
C ARG A 161 -14.96 -28.67 0.44
N LEU A 162 -15.76 -27.61 0.45
CA LEU A 162 -16.25 -27.02 1.70
C LEU A 162 -17.11 -28.02 2.49
N GLN A 163 -18.00 -28.75 1.82
CA GLN A 163 -18.81 -29.79 2.47
C GLN A 163 -17.96 -30.92 3.05
N ASP A 164 -16.87 -31.31 2.38
CA ASP A 164 -15.98 -32.35 2.88
C ASP A 164 -15.18 -31.89 4.10
N MET A 165 -14.72 -30.62 4.11
CA MET A 165 -14.09 -30.01 5.29
C MET A 165 -15.04 -29.98 6.49
N ASP A 166 -16.30 -29.54 6.30
CA ASP A 166 -17.31 -29.51 7.36
C ASP A 166 -17.56 -30.91 7.95
N ARG A 167 -17.54 -31.95 7.10
CA ARG A 167 -17.72 -33.34 7.54
C ARG A 167 -16.52 -33.84 8.32
N GLU A 168 -15.31 -33.46 7.94
CA GLU A 168 -14.09 -33.81 8.66
C GLU A 168 -14.09 -33.14 10.04
N GLU A 169 -14.37 -31.84 10.11
CA GLU A 169 -14.47 -31.10 11.37
C GLU A 169 -15.52 -31.70 12.31
N GLN A 170 -16.70 -32.07 11.79
CA GLN A 170 -17.73 -32.75 12.58
C GLN A 170 -17.31 -34.13 13.09
N ARG A 171 -16.46 -34.86 12.34
CA ARG A 171 -15.93 -36.15 12.78
C ARG A 171 -14.89 -35.97 13.87
N GLU A 172 -14.04 -34.97 13.75
CA GLU A 172 -13.05 -34.64 14.77
C GLU A 172 -13.74 -34.22 16.07
N TRP A 173 -14.68 -33.28 15.99
CA TRP A 173 -15.44 -32.83 17.14
C TRP A 173 -16.18 -33.98 17.86
N ARG A 174 -16.74 -34.95 17.11
CA ARG A 174 -17.38 -36.14 17.70
C ARG A 174 -16.39 -37.05 18.42
N LYS A 175 -15.20 -37.26 17.87
CA LYS A 175 -14.16 -38.08 18.51
C LYS A 175 -13.68 -37.43 19.80
N GLU A 176 -13.46 -36.12 19.79
CA GLU A 176 -13.08 -35.37 20.99
C GLU A 176 -14.15 -35.52 22.10
N GLN A 177 -15.43 -35.41 21.76
CA GLN A 177 -16.52 -35.59 22.72
C GLN A 177 -16.67 -37.04 23.23
N GLU A 178 -16.27 -38.03 22.44
CA GLU A 178 -16.22 -39.45 22.85
C GLU A 178 -14.98 -39.76 23.71
N GLU A 179 -13.85 -39.08 23.48
CA GLU A 179 -12.62 -39.20 24.28
C GLU A 179 -12.72 -38.47 25.63
N GLU A 180 -13.57 -37.43 25.72
CA GLU A 180 -13.87 -36.71 26.96
C GLU A 180 -14.87 -37.41 27.89
N GLN A 181 -15.51 -38.52 27.47
CA GLN A 181 -16.45 -39.35 28.27
C GLN A 181 -15.81 -40.61 28.86
#